data_AF-A0A6N7LY02-F1
#
_entry.id   AF-A0A6N7LY02-F1
#
_cell.length_a   1.000
_cell.length_b   1.000
_cell.length_c   1.000
_cell.angle_alpha   90.00
_cell.angle_beta   90.00
_cell.angle_gamma   90.00
#
_symmetry.space_group_name_H-M   'P 1'
#
loop_
_entity.id
_entity.type
_entity.pdbx_description
1 polymer ?
#
loop_
_entity_poly.entity_id
_entity_poly.type
_entity_poly.pdbx_seq_one_letter_code
_entity_poly.pdbx_strand_id
1 'polypeptide(L)'
;MKTKGSVRIPDNIREQVKILAIEGLSERTISNRLGISNNAVHRIKGEIDNLEQFRADKKRKIAEKYWEKVILALDLVTKGKLNKLSAHQLMVSAAIGTDKAQLLTGGATEILGVKTEKELDKELKELQVAERELNEAWERAQKKKAEAEAKAKAEAKAEAKAKDGKINS
;
A
#
# COMPACT_ATOMS: atom_id res chain seq x y z
N MET A 1 -55.04 -1.92 31.52
CA MET A 1 -54.29 -1.52 30.30
C MET A 1 -54.05 -2.76 29.45
N LYS A 2 -54.62 -2.85 28.24
CA LYS A 2 -54.34 -3.94 27.30
C LYS A 2 -52.94 -3.70 26.71
N THR A 3 -51.98 -4.56 27.03
CA THR A 3 -50.67 -4.58 26.37
C THR A 3 -50.90 -4.88 24.88
N LYS A 4 -50.67 -3.89 24.01
CA LYS A 4 -50.69 -4.11 22.57
C LYS A 4 -49.71 -5.24 22.25
N GLY A 5 -50.22 -6.32 21.66
CA GLY A 5 -49.43 -7.51 21.32
C GLY A 5 -48.18 -7.11 20.55
N SER A 6 -47.06 -7.75 20.86
CA SER A 6 -45.80 -7.51 20.16
C SER A 6 -45.99 -7.83 18.68
N VAL A 7 -46.03 -6.80 17.84
CA VAL A 7 -46.06 -6.99 16.39
C VAL A 7 -44.77 -7.69 16.00
N ARG A 8 -44.88 -8.91 15.46
CA ARG A 8 -43.73 -9.68 14.98
C ARG A 8 -43.13 -8.93 13.80
N ILE A 9 -41.86 -8.55 13.92
CA ILE A 9 -41.14 -7.88 12.85
C ILE A 9 -40.85 -8.91 11.75
N PRO A 10 -41.23 -8.62 10.49
CA PRO A 10 -40.94 -9.48 9.36
C PRO A 10 -39.45 -9.80 9.20
N ASP A 11 -39.12 -11.00 8.73
CA ASP A 11 -37.73 -11.46 8.64
C ASP A 11 -36.91 -10.63 7.64
N ASN A 12 -37.52 -10.14 6.56
CA ASN A 12 -36.86 -9.23 5.62
C ASN A 12 -36.46 -7.88 6.26
N ILE A 13 -37.31 -7.30 7.12
CA ILE A 13 -37.00 -6.08 7.87
C ILE A 13 -35.89 -6.37 8.88
N ARG A 14 -35.95 -7.53 9.53
CA ARG A 14 -34.91 -7.98 10.46
C ARG A 14 -33.55 -8.11 9.76
N GLU A 15 -33.50 -8.70 8.57
CA GLU A 15 -32.28 -8.76 7.76
C GLU A 15 -31.78 -7.38 7.35
N GLN A 16 -32.67 -6.47 6.92
CA GLN A 16 -32.30 -5.10 6.57
C GLN A 16 -31.73 -4.33 7.78
N VAL A 17 -32.29 -4.51 8.98
CA VAL A 17 -31.72 -3.95 10.21
C VAL A 17 -30.29 -4.45 10.43
N LYS A 18 -30.06 -5.76 10.28
CA LYS A 18 -28.72 -6.34 10.42
C LYS A 18 -27.77 -5.71 9.41
N ILE A 19 -28.14 -5.64 8.13
CA ILE A 19 -27.35 -5.03 7.05
C ILE A 19 -27.00 -3.57 7.35
N LEU A 20 -27.99 -2.74 7.72
CA LEU A 20 -27.74 -1.32 7.99
C LEU A 20 -26.91 -1.10 9.27
N ALA A 21 -27.09 -1.96 10.28
CA ALA A 21 -26.25 -1.93 11.47
C ALA A 21 -24.80 -2.31 11.14
N ILE A 22 -24.58 -3.23 10.20
CA ILE A 22 -23.26 -3.62 9.69
C ILE A 22 -22.60 -2.46 8.95
N GLU A 23 -23.36 -1.73 8.13
CA GLU A 23 -22.93 -0.50 7.45
C GLU A 23 -22.57 0.65 8.41
N GLY A 24 -22.79 0.47 9.72
CA GLY A 24 -22.40 1.43 10.75
C GLY A 24 -23.43 2.54 10.96
N LEU A 25 -24.65 2.39 10.43
CA LEU A 25 -25.71 3.37 10.65
C LEU A 25 -26.15 3.37 12.12
N SER A 26 -26.48 4.57 12.62
CA SER A 26 -27.02 4.73 13.97
C SER A 26 -28.41 4.09 14.08
N GLU A 27 -28.79 3.64 15.29
CA GLU A 27 -30.10 3.02 15.51
C GLU A 27 -31.25 3.95 15.13
N ARG A 28 -31.08 5.25 15.38
CA ARG A 28 -32.01 6.31 14.97
C ARG A 28 -32.17 6.37 13.46
N THR A 29 -31.07 6.28 12.71
CA THR A 29 -31.11 6.30 11.25
C THR A 29 -31.81 5.05 10.69
N ILE A 30 -31.54 3.88 11.27
CA ILE A 30 -32.15 2.61 10.86
C ILE A 30 -33.66 2.60 11.14
N SER A 31 -34.03 3.03 12.35
CA SER A 31 -35.41 3.19 12.81
C SER A 31 -36.22 4.08 11.87
N ASN A 32 -35.70 5.26 11.54
CA ASN A 32 -36.34 6.20 10.61
C ASN A 32 -36.46 5.62 9.19
N ARG A 33 -35.45 4.88 8.73
CA ARG A 33 -35.40 4.33 7.37
C ARG A 33 -36.36 3.16 7.17
N LEU A 34 -36.55 2.35 8.21
CA LEU A 34 -37.35 1.11 8.15
C LEU A 34 -38.72 1.22 8.83
N GLY A 35 -39.03 2.36 9.45
CA GLY A 35 -40.32 2.61 10.10
C GLY A 35 -40.56 1.74 11.34
N ILE A 36 -39.50 1.32 12.03
CA ILE A 36 -39.58 0.48 13.24
C ILE A 36 -39.00 1.21 14.46
N SER A 37 -39.34 0.80 15.67
CA SER A 37 -38.85 1.47 16.88
C SER A 37 -37.35 1.26 17.13
N ASN A 38 -36.69 2.22 17.79
CA ASN A 38 -35.28 2.08 18.20
C ASN A 38 -35.07 0.81 19.06
N ASN A 39 -36.01 0.49 19.96
CA ASN A 39 -35.94 -0.73 20.78
C ASN A 39 -35.97 -2.01 19.95
N ALA A 40 -36.73 -2.01 18.84
CA ALA A 40 -36.73 -3.12 17.90
C ALA A 40 -35.37 -3.27 17.20
N VAL A 41 -34.78 -2.16 16.75
CA VAL A 41 -33.44 -2.12 16.15
C VAL A 41 -32.40 -2.66 17.13
N HIS A 42 -32.41 -2.17 18.37
CA HIS A 42 -31.47 -2.56 19.42
C HIS A 42 -31.52 -4.07 19.70
N ARG A 43 -32.73 -4.63 19.87
CA ARG A 43 -32.92 -6.07 20.07
C ARG A 43 -32.43 -6.90 18.89
N ILE A 44 -32.73 -6.50 17.65
CA ILE A 44 -32.29 -7.23 16.44
C ILE A 44 -30.76 -7.18 16.28
N LYS A 45 -30.13 -6.06 16.65
CA LYS A 45 -28.67 -5.96 16.69
C LYS A 45 -28.04 -6.93 17.71
N GLY A 46 -28.71 -7.15 18.84
CA GLY A 46 -28.31 -8.14 19.84
C GLY A 46 -28.39 -9.60 19.36
N GLU A 47 -29.09 -9.88 18.25
CA GLU A 47 -29.12 -11.22 17.62
C GLU A 47 -27.91 -11.47 16.71
N ILE A 48 -26.93 -10.55 16.67
CA ILE A 48 -25.73 -10.69 15.85
C ILE A 48 -24.59 -11.11 16.77
N ASP A 49 -24.36 -12.42 16.88
CA ASP A 49 -23.40 -13.04 17.81
C ASP A 49 -21.99 -12.45 17.73
N ASN A 50 -21.53 -12.11 16.51
CA ASN A 50 -20.27 -11.41 16.30
C ASN A 50 -20.38 -10.40 15.15
N LEU A 51 -20.89 -9.21 15.46
CA LEU A 51 -21.07 -8.10 14.52
C LEU A 51 -19.75 -7.72 13.82
N GLU A 52 -18.63 -7.82 14.52
CA GLU A 52 -17.31 -7.46 13.99
C GLU A 52 -16.80 -8.49 12.99
N GLN A 53 -16.92 -9.78 13.30
CA GLN A 53 -16.52 -10.86 12.39
C GLN A 53 -17.38 -10.87 11.13
N PHE A 54 -18.70 -10.65 11.27
CA PHE A 54 -19.58 -10.54 10.11
C PHE A 54 -19.28 -9.29 9.25
N ARG A 55 -18.93 -8.16 9.89
CA ARG A 55 -18.44 -6.96 9.17
C ARG A 55 -17.16 -7.25 8.42
N ALA A 56 -16.20 -7.95 9.03
CA ALA A 56 -14.95 -8.34 8.39
C ALA A 56 -15.19 -9.22 7.16
N ASP A 57 -16.07 -10.22 7.27
CA ASP A 57 -16.43 -11.11 6.16
C ASP A 57 -17.10 -10.36 5.00
N LYS A 58 -17.98 -9.40 5.32
CA LYS A 58 -18.62 -8.58 4.28
C LYS A 58 -17.63 -7.64 3.62
N LYS A 59 -16.75 -6.99 4.38
CA LYS A 59 -15.67 -6.16 3.83
C LYS A 59 -14.77 -6.97 2.90
N ARG A 60 -14.41 -8.20 3.29
CA ARG A 60 -13.62 -9.12 2.46
C ARG A 60 -14.32 -9.46 1.14
N LYS A 61 -15.59 -9.85 1.18
CA LYS A 61 -16.38 -10.14 -0.04
C LYS A 61 -16.49 -8.94 -0.98
N ILE A 62 -16.60 -7.72 -0.44
CA ILE A 62 -16.62 -6.50 -1.26
C ILE A 62 -15.23 -6.23 -1.85
N ALA A 63 -14.16 -6.43 -1.07
CA ALA A 63 -12.79 -6.30 -1.55
C ALA A 63 -12.48 -7.28 -2.69
N GLU A 64 -12.92 -8.54 -2.58
CA GLU A 64 -12.81 -9.54 -3.66
C GLU A 64 -13.49 -9.06 -4.95
N LYS A 65 -14.70 -8.51 -4.86
CA LYS A 65 -15.39 -7.92 -6.02
C LYS A 65 -14.66 -6.74 -6.64
N TYR A 66 -13.97 -5.93 -5.83
CA TYR A 66 -13.14 -4.86 -6.36
C TYR A 66 -11.92 -5.43 -7.08
N TRP A 67 -11.24 -6.42 -6.52
CA TRP A 67 -10.12 -7.10 -7.17
C TRP A 67 -10.50 -7.75 -8.51
N GLU A 68 -11.64 -8.44 -8.58
CA GLU A 68 -12.14 -9.01 -9.84
C GLU A 68 -12.32 -7.93 -10.93
N LYS A 69 -12.87 -6.77 -10.56
CA LYS A 69 -13.05 -5.65 -11.48
C LYS A 69 -11.72 -5.02 -11.91
N VAL A 70 -10.75 -4.93 -11.01
CA VAL A 70 -9.39 -4.44 -11.30
C VAL A 70 -8.72 -5.36 -12.32
N ILE A 71 -8.75 -6.67 -12.08
CA ILE A 71 -8.18 -7.67 -13.00
C ILE A 71 -8.81 -7.53 -14.39
N LEU A 72 -10.14 -7.44 -14.46
CA LEU A 72 -10.85 -7.28 -15.73
C LEU A 72 -10.49 -5.97 -16.44
N ALA A 73 -10.35 -4.86 -15.70
CA ALA A 73 -9.94 -3.58 -16.28
C ALA A 73 -8.52 -3.64 -16.86
N LEU A 74 -7.57 -4.25 -16.13
CA LEU A 74 -6.18 -4.40 -16.58
C LEU A 74 -6.07 -5.36 -17.79
N ASP A 75 -6.84 -6.44 -17.79
CA ASP A 75 -6.93 -7.39 -18.90
C ASP A 75 -7.44 -6.70 -20.18
N LEU A 76 -8.46 -5.84 -20.07
CA LEU A 76 -8.94 -5.05 -21.21
C LEU A 76 -7.90 -4.06 -21.74
N VAL A 77 -7.16 -3.39 -20.85
CA VAL A 77 -6.08 -2.46 -21.24
C VAL A 77 -4.96 -3.19 -21.99
N THR A 78 -4.55 -4.35 -21.49
CA THR A 78 -3.46 -5.16 -22.07
C THR A 78 -3.83 -5.86 -23.38
N LYS A 79 -5.10 -6.26 -23.56
CA LYS A 79 -5.62 -6.88 -24.80
C LYS A 79 -5.71 -5.94 -26.02
N GLY A 80 -5.38 -4.66 -25.86
CA GLY A 80 -4.79 -3.88 -26.96
C GLY A 80 -5.70 -3.41 -28.09
N LYS A 81 -6.98 -3.12 -27.85
CA LYS A 81 -7.86 -2.44 -28.85
C LYS A 81 -8.61 -1.22 -28.29
N LEU A 82 -8.03 -0.55 -27.30
CA LEU A 82 -8.64 0.63 -26.69
C LEU A 82 -7.96 1.91 -27.19
N ASN A 83 -8.76 2.94 -27.44
CA ASN A 83 -8.22 4.28 -27.63
C ASN A 83 -7.58 4.77 -26.31
N LYS A 84 -6.68 5.76 -26.41
CA LYS A 84 -5.91 6.27 -25.25
C LYS A 84 -6.80 6.75 -24.09
N LEU A 85 -7.93 7.38 -24.39
CA LEU A 85 -8.83 7.92 -23.37
C LEU A 85 -9.55 6.80 -22.60
N SER A 86 -10.06 5.80 -23.30
CA SER A 86 -10.71 4.63 -22.70
C SER A 86 -9.72 3.79 -21.90
N ALA A 87 -8.49 3.61 -22.40
CA ALA A 87 -7.42 2.96 -21.64
C ALA A 87 -7.10 3.73 -20.35
N HIS A 88 -7.00 5.07 -20.42
CA HIS A 88 -6.78 5.91 -19.24
C HIS A 88 -7.91 5.80 -18.22
N GLN A 89 -9.17 5.85 -18.65
CA GLN A 89 -10.33 5.68 -17.77
C GLN A 89 -10.35 4.33 -17.06
N LEU A 90 -9.98 3.25 -17.76
CA LEU A 90 -9.86 1.92 -17.17
C LEU A 90 -8.71 1.84 -16.16
N MET A 91 -7.56 2.44 -16.46
CA MET A 91 -6.43 2.51 -15.53
C MET A 91 -6.78 3.28 -14.24
N VAL A 92 -7.47 4.42 -14.36
CA VAL A 92 -7.96 5.19 -13.20
C VAL A 92 -8.97 4.37 -12.40
N SER A 93 -9.90 3.70 -13.08
CA SER A 93 -10.90 2.85 -12.42
C SER A 93 -10.25 1.65 -11.70
N ALA A 94 -9.21 1.06 -12.30
CA ALA A 94 -8.42 0.00 -11.69
C ALA A 94 -7.68 0.51 -10.44
N ALA A 95 -7.05 1.67 -10.50
CA ALA A 95 -6.39 2.28 -9.33
C ALA A 95 -7.37 2.51 -8.17
N ILE A 96 -8.54 3.13 -8.45
CA ILE A 96 -9.59 3.34 -7.44
C ILE A 96 -10.11 2.00 -6.88
N GLY A 97 -10.25 0.98 -7.73
CA GLY A 97 -10.68 -0.36 -7.31
C GLY A 97 -9.70 -0.99 -6.33
N THR A 98 -8.40 -0.89 -6.63
CA THR A 98 -7.31 -1.37 -5.77
C THR A 98 -7.32 -0.68 -4.42
N ASP A 99 -7.38 0.65 -4.38
CA ASP A 99 -7.44 1.42 -3.13
C ASP A 99 -8.63 1.01 -2.27
N LYS A 100 -9.81 0.86 -2.89
CA LYS A 100 -11.02 0.44 -2.15
C LYS A 100 -10.87 -0.97 -1.59
N ALA A 101 -10.29 -1.90 -2.34
CA ALA A 101 -10.06 -3.26 -1.87
C ALA A 101 -9.06 -3.30 -0.69
N GLN A 102 -7.99 -2.50 -0.77
CA GLN A 102 -7.00 -2.37 0.30
C GLN A 102 -7.62 -1.73 1.55
N LEU A 103 -8.32 -0.60 1.44
CA LEU A 103 -8.98 0.04 2.57
C LEU A 103 -9.98 -0.87 3.29
N LEU A 104 -10.75 -1.66 2.52
CA LEU A 104 -11.71 -2.60 3.09
C LEU A 104 -11.05 -3.74 3.86
N THR A 105 -9.83 -4.13 3.48
CA THR A 105 -9.08 -5.20 4.13
C THR A 105 -8.08 -4.70 5.18
N GLY A 106 -8.00 -3.39 5.40
CA GLY A 106 -7.04 -2.77 6.31
C GLY A 106 -5.61 -2.70 5.75
N GLY A 107 -5.45 -2.92 4.44
CA GLY A 107 -4.19 -2.73 3.75
C GLY A 107 -3.80 -1.25 3.67
N ALA A 108 -2.50 -0.97 3.70
CA ALA A 108 -1.98 0.35 3.43
C ALA A 108 -2.29 0.72 1.97
N THR A 109 -2.89 1.89 1.77
CA THR A 109 -2.99 2.52 0.46
C THR A 109 -1.74 3.36 0.23
N GLU A 110 -1.08 3.18 -0.90
CA GLU A 110 -0.02 4.08 -1.31
C GLU A 110 -0.64 5.44 -1.63
N ILE A 111 -0.36 6.44 -0.80
CA ILE A 111 -0.56 7.82 -1.20
C ILE A 111 0.48 8.09 -2.27
N LEU A 112 0.09 7.95 -3.54
CA LEU A 112 0.84 8.49 -4.65
C LEU A 112 0.78 10.01 -4.54
N GLY A 113 1.66 10.57 -3.69
CA GLY A 113 1.92 11.99 -3.64
C GLY A 113 2.38 12.39 -5.03
N VAL A 114 1.57 13.20 -5.72
CA VAL A 114 2.00 13.84 -6.95
C VAL A 114 3.11 14.82 -6.55
N LYS A 115 4.36 14.36 -6.68
CA LYS A 115 5.51 15.23 -6.48
C LYS A 115 5.44 16.32 -7.53
N THR A 116 5.50 17.55 -7.07
CA THR A 116 5.61 18.71 -7.95
C THR A 116 6.94 18.68 -8.69
N GLU A 117 7.01 19.34 -9.85
CA GLU A 117 8.25 19.45 -10.64
C GLU A 117 9.42 20.00 -9.80
N LYS A 118 9.13 20.91 -8.86
CA LYS A 118 10.12 21.45 -7.91
C LYS A 118 10.68 20.40 -6.95
N GLU A 119 9.87 19.44 -6.50
CA GLU A 119 10.31 18.38 -5.61
C GLU A 119 11.18 17.36 -6.36
N LEU A 120 10.82 17.04 -7.61
CA LEU A 120 11.62 16.21 -8.49
C LEU A 120 12.97 16.87 -8.83
N ASP A 121 12.99 18.16 -9.13
CA ASP A 121 14.21 18.93 -9.39
C ASP A 121 15.14 18.96 -8.17
N LYS A 122 14.57 19.01 -6.97
CA LYS A 122 15.34 19.00 -5.73
C LYS A 122 16.01 17.64 -5.52
N GLU A 123 15.26 16.54 -5.67
CA GLU A 123 15.80 15.18 -5.55
C GLU A 123 16.86 14.91 -6.62
N LEU A 124 16.66 15.38 -7.85
CA LEU A 124 17.64 15.23 -8.92
C LEU A 124 18.97 15.93 -8.57
N LYS A 125 18.91 17.13 -7.99
CA LYS A 125 20.12 17.85 -7.54
C LYS A 125 20.81 17.15 -6.38
N GLU A 126 20.06 16.63 -5.42
CA GLU A 126 20.61 15.88 -4.28
C GLU A 126 21.32 14.60 -4.76
N LEU A 127 20.72 13.86 -5.71
CA LEU A 127 21.33 12.68 -6.32
C LEU A 127 22.61 13.02 -7.10
N GLN A 128 22.61 14.11 -7.88
CA GLN A 128 23.80 14.55 -8.61
C GLN A 128 24.95 14.95 -7.69
N VAL A 129 24.66 15.55 -6.52
CA VAL A 129 25.68 15.87 -5.50
C VAL A 129 26.23 14.58 -4.91
N ALA A 130 25.37 13.65 -4.51
CA ALA A 130 25.78 12.37 -3.94
C ALA A 130 26.64 11.55 -4.94
N GLU A 131 26.29 11.56 -6.23
CA GLU A 131 27.06 10.89 -7.27
C GLU A 131 28.46 11.49 -7.45
N ARG A 132 28.59 12.83 -7.40
CA ARG A 132 29.90 13.48 -7.43
C ARG A 132 30.75 13.12 -6.22
N GLU A 133 30.17 13.18 -5.03
CA GLU A 133 30.88 12.83 -3.78
C GLU A 133 31.35 11.37 -3.80
N LEU A 134 30.52 10.46 -4.31
CA LEU A 134 30.87 9.05 -4.47
C LEU A 134 32.03 8.86 -5.44
N ASN A 135 31.99 9.53 -6.59
CA ASN A 135 33.05 9.47 -7.59
C ASN A 135 34.37 10.03 -7.05
N GLU A 136 34.35 11.16 -6.36
CA GLU A 136 35.53 11.72 -5.72
C GLU A 136 36.10 10.79 -4.64
N ALA A 137 35.24 10.18 -3.83
CA ALA A 137 35.66 9.23 -2.81
C ALA A 137 36.34 8.01 -3.44
N TRP A 138 35.80 7.51 -4.56
CA TRP A 138 36.35 6.39 -5.30
C TRP A 138 37.72 6.72 -5.92
N GLU A 139 37.87 7.90 -6.54
CA GLU A 139 39.17 8.34 -7.07
C GLU A 139 40.23 8.50 -5.97
N ARG A 140 39.86 9.06 -4.81
CA ARG A 140 40.75 9.16 -3.65
C ARG A 140 41.17 7.78 -3.14
N ALA A 141 40.25 6.82 -3.13
CA ALA A 141 40.54 5.44 -2.72
C ALA A 141 41.50 4.76 -3.72
N GLN A 142 41.30 4.95 -5.03
CA GLN A 142 42.20 4.42 -6.07
C GLN A 142 43.60 5.02 -5.97
N LYS A 143 43.72 6.33 -5.78
CA LYS A 143 45.02 7.00 -5.59
C LYS A 143 45.75 6.47 -4.36
N LYS A 144 45.07 6.34 -3.22
CA LYS A 144 45.67 5.76 -2.01
C LYS A 144 46.13 4.31 -2.21
N LYS A 145 45.35 3.51 -2.94
CA LYS A 145 45.73 2.13 -3.26
C LYS A 145 46.98 2.08 -4.15
N ALA A 146 47.04 2.92 -5.18
CA ALA A 146 48.20 3.03 -6.06
C ALA A 146 49.47 3.50 -5.32
N GLU A 147 49.35 4.49 -4.44
CA GLU A 147 50.46 4.96 -3.59
C GLU A 147 50.96 3.88 -2.63
N ALA A 148 50.04 3.12 -2.01
CA ALA A 148 50.39 2.00 -1.13
C ALA A 148 51.10 0.88 -1.89
N GLU A 149 50.62 0.52 -3.09
CA GLU A 149 51.27 -0.47 -3.95
C GLU A 149 52.66 0.00 -4.44
N ALA A 150 52.82 1.29 -4.75
CA ALA A 150 54.10 1.86 -5.13
C ALA A 150 55.11 1.85 -3.97
N LYS A 151 54.68 2.19 -2.75
CA LYS A 151 55.51 2.09 -1.53
C LYS A 151 55.92 0.66 -1.24
N ALA A 152 54.97 -0.28 -1.28
CA ALA A 152 55.24 -1.71 -1.06
C ALA A 152 56.25 -2.26 -2.09
N LYS A 153 56.13 -1.87 -3.37
CA LYS A 153 57.12 -2.25 -4.41
C LYS A 153 58.49 -1.63 -4.19
N ALA A 154 58.56 -0.40 -3.67
CA ALA A 154 59.82 0.26 -3.37
C ALA A 154 60.53 -0.39 -2.17
N GLU A 155 59.79 -0.72 -1.12
CA GLU A 155 60.29 -1.44 0.06
C GLU A 155 60.76 -2.85 -0.30
N ALA A 156 59.98 -3.60 -1.08
CA ALA A 156 60.38 -4.93 -1.55
C ALA A 156 61.66 -4.91 -2.40
N LYS A 157 61.84 -3.88 -3.25
CA LYS A 157 63.08 -3.69 -4.02
C LYS A 157 64.28 -3.31 -3.13
N ALA A 158 64.05 -2.53 -2.08
CA ALA A 158 65.10 -2.16 -1.13
C ALA A 158 65.55 -3.38 -0.31
N GLU A 159 64.61 -4.21 0.14
CA GLU A 159 64.91 -5.46 0.85
C GLU A 159 65.62 -6.49 -0.04
N ALA A 160 65.26 -6.62 -1.32
CA ALA A 160 65.94 -7.49 -2.26
C ALA A 160 67.41 -7.07 -2.46
N LYS A 161 67.68 -5.77 -2.65
CA LYS A 161 69.05 -5.24 -2.74
C LYS A 161 69.87 -5.43 -1.47
N ALA A 162 69.24 -5.33 -0.29
CA ALA A 162 69.91 -5.56 0.99
C ALA A 162 70.29 -7.03 1.21
N LYS A 163 69.53 -7.98 0.63
CA LYS A 163 69.85 -9.42 0.68
C LYS A 163 70.95 -9.80 -0.31
N ASP A 164 70.96 -9.24 -1.51
CA ASP A 164 72.02 -9.49 -2.51
C ASP A 164 73.40 -8.96 -2.07
N GLY A 165 73.43 -7.83 -1.34
CA GLY A 165 74.68 -7.28 -0.79
C GLY A 165 75.34 -8.14 0.29
N LYS A 166 74.58 -8.99 0.99
CA LYS A 166 75.08 -9.92 2.02
C LYS A 166 75.62 -11.24 1.47
N ILE A 167 75.36 -11.56 0.20
CA ILE A 167 75.82 -12.82 -0.42
C ILE A 167 77.23 -12.66 -1.04
N ASN A 168 77.67 -11.42 -1.31
CA ASN A 168 78.98 -11.09 -1.87
C ASN A 168 80.00 -10.52 -0.85
N SER A 169 79.75 -10.70 0.46
CA SER A 169 80.70 -10.38 1.55
C SER A 169 81.14 -11.67 2.23
#